data_AF-A0A1A0R4R2-F1
#
_entry.id   AF-A0A1A0R4R2-F1
#
_cell.length_a   1.000
_cell.length_b   1.000
_cell.length_c   1.000
_cell.angle_alpha   90.00
_cell.angle_beta   90.00
_cell.angle_gamma   90.00
#
_symmetry.space_group_name_H-M   'P 1'
#
loop_
_entity.id
_entity.type
_entity.pdbx_description
1 polymer ?
#
loop_
_entity_poly.entity_id
_entity_poly.type
_entity_poly.pdbx_seq_one_letter_code
_entity_poly.pdbx_strand_id
1 'polypeptide(L)'
;MFEADSDVDLIDKISGAARAESAAIARRLAAIGELDTRREQELAESIFWTTDPFEEVSAEISAALRISRGRAGTQIHHARVLRDKLPLVAARFAAGDIDYRIVRMIIARTGIVDPTVWAGLDEELAARAHKWMRLSERQLRDRVDQWIATLDPNGVRVNRPEFDAHVVMGVQPLIGLCL
;
A
#
# COMPACT_ATOMS: atom_id res chain seq x y z
N MET A 1 23.37 25.97 -26.25
CA MET A 1 22.44 25.41 -27.25
C MET A 1 21.88 24.17 -26.60
N PHE A 2 20.64 24.22 -26.09
CA PHE A 2 20.00 23.00 -25.59
C PHE A 2 19.71 22.17 -26.83
N GLU A 3 20.38 21.04 -26.96
CA GLU A 3 20.00 20.03 -27.95
C GLU A 3 18.58 19.63 -27.60
N ALA A 4 17.64 19.93 -28.50
CA ALA A 4 16.25 19.58 -28.26
C ALA A 4 16.18 18.05 -28.20
N ASP A 5 15.65 17.51 -27.10
CA ASP A 5 15.44 16.08 -26.95
C ASP A 5 14.67 15.54 -28.15
N SER A 6 15.11 14.41 -28.70
CA SER A 6 14.30 13.69 -29.69
C SER A 6 13.05 13.08 -29.02
N ASP A 7 12.04 12.71 -29.80
CA ASP A 7 10.85 12.01 -29.29
C ASP A 7 11.23 10.73 -28.51
N VAL A 8 12.29 10.03 -28.93
CA VAL A 8 12.80 8.84 -28.25
C VAL A 8 13.39 9.20 -26.88
N ASP A 9 14.20 10.26 -26.80
CA ASP A 9 14.78 10.73 -25.54
C ASP A 9 13.68 11.16 -24.56
N LEU A 10 12.62 11.79 -25.05
CA LEU A 10 11.46 12.18 -24.23
C LEU A 10 10.73 10.93 -23.69
N ILE A 11 10.50 9.91 -24.52
CA ILE A 11 9.87 8.65 -24.09
C ILE A 11 10.72 7.93 -23.04
N ASP A 12 12.04 7.92 -23.20
CA ASP A 12 12.97 7.32 -22.24
C ASP A 12 12.99 8.09 -20.93
N LYS A 13 12.97 9.43 -20.96
CA LYS A 13 12.85 10.27 -19.76
C LYS A 13 11.55 10.03 -19.03
N ILE A 14 10.42 9.94 -19.74
CA ILE A 14 9.11 9.61 -19.15
C ILE A 14 9.17 8.26 -18.44
N SER A 15 9.69 7.23 -19.13
CA SER A 15 9.79 5.89 -18.59
C SER A 15 10.77 5.80 -17.42
N GLY A 16 11.89 6.52 -17.47
CA GLY A 16 12.87 6.62 -16.39
C GLY A 16 12.30 7.33 -15.16
N ALA A 17 11.58 8.44 -15.34
CA ALA A 17 10.96 9.19 -14.27
C ALA A 17 9.92 8.35 -13.51
N ALA A 18 9.09 7.57 -14.21
CA ALA A 18 8.11 6.68 -13.58
C ALA A 18 8.76 5.60 -12.70
N ARG A 19 9.88 5.01 -13.15
CA ARG A 19 10.66 4.05 -12.35
C ARG A 19 11.30 4.72 -11.14
N ALA A 20 11.86 5.92 -11.33
CA ALA A 20 12.46 6.71 -10.26
C ALA A 20 11.45 7.12 -9.18
N GLU A 21 10.22 7.48 -9.57
CA GLU A 21 9.12 7.76 -8.64
C GLU A 21 8.80 6.52 -7.79
N SER A 22 8.65 5.36 -8.43
CA SER A 22 8.40 4.09 -7.74
C SER A 22 9.50 3.77 -6.72
N ALA A 23 10.76 3.90 -7.14
CA ALA A 23 11.91 3.70 -6.26
C ALA A 23 11.95 4.72 -5.10
N ALA A 24 11.55 5.97 -5.32
CA ALA A 24 11.48 6.98 -4.28
C ALA A 24 10.40 6.67 -3.23
N ILE A 25 9.23 6.20 -3.68
CA ILE A 25 8.17 5.75 -2.77
C ILE A 25 8.63 4.53 -1.96
N ALA A 26 9.31 3.57 -2.60
CA ALA A 26 9.86 2.40 -1.92
C ALA A 26 10.85 2.80 -0.81
N ARG A 27 11.80 3.70 -1.10
CA ARG A 27 12.73 4.24 -0.10
C ARG A 27 12.02 4.93 1.06
N ARG A 28 10.96 5.71 0.77
CA ARG A 28 10.14 6.35 1.80
C ARG A 28 9.45 5.33 2.69
N LEU A 29 8.87 4.27 2.13
CA LEU A 29 8.23 3.21 2.92
C LEU A 29 9.25 2.41 3.74
N ALA A 30 10.45 2.16 3.22
CA ALA A 30 11.53 1.53 3.97
C ALA A 30 11.94 2.39 5.17
N ALA A 31 12.09 3.70 4.98
CA ALA A 31 12.40 4.63 6.08
C ALA A 31 11.28 4.70 7.14
N ILE A 32 10.01 4.67 6.70
CA ILE A 32 8.86 4.56 7.61
C ILE A 32 8.91 3.27 8.41
N GLY A 33 9.21 2.14 7.77
CA GLY A 33 9.33 0.84 8.43
C GLY A 33 10.46 0.81 9.46
N GLU A 34 11.60 1.44 9.16
CA GLU A 34 12.69 1.57 10.12
C GLU A 34 12.32 2.43 11.33
N LEU A 35 11.68 3.60 11.11
CA LEU A 35 11.23 4.47 12.19
C LEU A 35 10.20 3.76 13.10
N ASP A 36 9.24 3.07 12.49
CA ASP A 36 8.23 2.28 13.17
C ASP A 36 8.85 1.22 14.10
N THR A 37 9.84 0.47 13.61
CA THR A 37 10.57 -0.53 14.42
C THR A 37 11.33 0.11 15.59
N ARG A 38 11.97 1.27 15.39
CA ARG A 38 12.68 1.97 16.48
C ARG A 38 11.73 2.44 17.57
N ARG A 39 10.60 3.04 17.19
CA ARG A 39 9.60 3.53 18.16
C ARG A 39 8.93 2.38 18.91
N GLU A 40 8.67 1.24 18.27
CA GLU A 40 8.19 0.04 18.95
C GLU A 40 9.18 -0.43 20.05
N GLN A 41 10.48 -0.42 19.78
CA GLN A 41 11.52 -0.80 20.74
C GLN A 41 11.66 0.22 21.89
N GLU A 42 11.81 1.51 21.55
CA GLU A 42 11.99 2.59 22.53
C GLU A 42 10.83 2.65 23.53
N LEU A 43 9.59 2.48 23.06
CA LEU A 43 8.43 2.58 23.94
C LEU A 43 8.21 1.31 24.76
N ALA A 44 8.56 0.13 24.23
CA ALA A 44 8.56 -1.12 25.00
C ALA A 44 9.56 -1.08 26.16
N GLU A 45 10.65 -0.33 26.02
CA GLU A 45 11.65 -0.11 27.06
C GLU A 45 11.31 1.05 28.01
N SER A 46 10.26 1.84 27.70
CA SER A 46 9.87 3.00 28.49
C SER A 46 8.90 2.65 29.63
N ILE A 47 9.07 3.29 30.79
CA ILE A 47 8.13 3.21 31.93
C ILE A 47 6.88 4.09 31.75
N PHE A 48 6.85 4.92 30.69
CA PHE A 48 5.79 5.89 30.40
C PHE A 48 4.90 5.37 29.27
N TRP A 49 4.05 4.39 29.58
CA TRP A 49 3.13 3.73 28.64
C TRP A 49 2.00 4.63 28.08
N THR A 50 2.09 5.96 28.18
CA THR A 50 0.94 6.86 28.00
C THR A 50 0.48 7.01 26.55
N THR A 51 1.25 6.57 25.56
CA THR A 51 0.86 6.64 24.14
C THR A 51 1.17 5.32 23.43
N ASP A 52 0.29 4.89 22.53
CA ASP A 52 0.51 3.73 21.66
C ASP A 52 1.66 4.06 20.66
N PRO A 53 2.70 3.22 20.52
CA PRO A 53 3.79 3.47 19.56
C PRO A 53 3.29 3.78 18.15
N PHE A 54 2.18 3.14 17.75
CA PHE A 54 1.57 3.37 16.45
C PHE A 54 1.02 4.81 16.28
N GLU A 55 0.44 5.38 17.33
CA GLU A 55 -0.08 6.76 17.31
C GLU A 55 1.05 7.79 17.26
N GLU A 56 2.15 7.54 17.97
CA GLU A 56 3.34 8.40 17.94
C GLU A 56 3.95 8.43 16.53
N VAL A 57 4.27 7.25 15.97
CA VAL A 57 4.82 7.14 14.61
C VAL A 57 3.85 7.73 13.57
N SER A 58 2.55 7.52 13.74
CA SER A 58 1.52 8.10 12.86
C SER A 58 1.52 9.62 12.89
N ALA A 59 1.72 10.24 14.06
CA ALA A 59 1.83 11.69 14.20
C ALA A 59 3.11 12.24 13.55
N GLU A 60 4.26 11.57 13.76
CA GLU A 60 5.54 11.96 13.15
C GLU A 60 5.48 11.92 11.62
N ILE A 61 4.95 10.82 11.06
CA ILE A 61 4.80 10.66 9.60
C ILE A 61 3.76 11.64 9.03
N SER A 62 2.67 11.87 9.78
CA SER A 62 1.64 12.86 9.41
C SER A 62 2.25 14.25 9.27
N ALA A 63 3.07 14.68 10.23
CA ALA A 63 3.79 15.95 10.19
C ALA A 63 4.81 16.00 9.03
N ALA A 64 5.64 14.96 8.88
CA ALA A 64 6.68 14.91 7.85
C ALA A 64 6.12 14.95 6.42
N LEU A 65 5.00 14.27 6.17
CA LEU A 65 4.39 14.17 4.84
C LEU A 65 3.27 15.19 4.60
N ARG A 66 2.88 15.97 5.61
CA ARG A 66 1.76 16.92 5.57
C ARG A 66 0.44 16.25 5.17
N ILE A 67 0.15 15.09 5.75
CA ILE A 67 -1.07 14.29 5.52
C ILE A 67 -1.80 14.02 6.83
N SER A 68 -3.06 13.57 6.78
CA SER A 68 -3.80 13.16 7.99
C SER A 68 -3.17 11.93 8.67
N ARG A 69 -3.40 11.78 9.99
CA ARG A 69 -2.94 10.61 10.76
C ARG A 69 -3.43 9.29 10.18
N GLY A 70 -4.70 9.20 9.76
CA GLY A 70 -5.20 7.98 9.11
C GLY A 70 -4.47 7.62 7.80
N ARG A 71 -4.07 8.63 7.02
CA ARG A 71 -3.23 8.41 5.83
C ARG A 71 -1.82 7.99 6.20
N ALA A 72 -1.26 8.54 7.28
CA ALA A 72 0.03 8.11 7.83
C ALA A 72 -0.02 6.65 8.31
N GLY A 73 -1.05 6.26 9.05
CA GLY A 73 -1.28 4.87 9.47
C GLY A 73 -1.36 3.89 8.29
N THR A 74 -1.95 4.31 7.16
CA THR A 74 -1.92 3.51 5.92
C THR A 74 -0.49 3.34 5.37
N GLN A 75 0.35 4.38 5.45
CA GLN A 75 1.76 4.27 5.04
C GLN A 75 2.54 3.33 5.95
N ILE A 76 2.32 3.39 7.27
CA ILE A 76 2.91 2.47 8.25
C ILE A 76 2.49 1.03 7.92
N HIS A 77 1.19 0.79 7.73
CA HIS A 77 0.70 -0.53 7.36
C HIS A 77 1.38 -1.08 6.10
N HIS A 78 1.50 -0.27 5.05
CA HIS A 78 2.20 -0.69 3.83
C HIS A 78 3.69 -0.95 4.06
N ALA A 79 4.36 -0.11 4.84
CA ALA A 79 5.76 -0.30 5.20
C ALA A 79 5.98 -1.62 5.96
N ARG A 80 5.15 -1.90 6.98
CA ARG A 80 5.19 -3.16 7.75
C ARG A 80 5.00 -4.38 6.86
N VAL A 81 3.99 -4.38 5.99
CA VAL A 81 3.74 -5.52 5.09
C VAL A 81 4.91 -5.75 4.13
N LEU A 82 5.46 -4.69 3.53
CA LEU A 82 6.60 -4.82 2.63
C LEU A 82 7.87 -5.28 3.35
N ARG A 83 8.11 -4.80 4.56
CA ARG A 83 9.27 -5.16 5.39
C ARG A 83 9.19 -6.61 5.89
N ASP A 84 8.05 -6.98 6.47
CA ASP A 84 7.92 -8.20 7.26
C ASP A 84 7.40 -9.40 6.46
N LYS A 85 6.66 -9.14 5.39
CA LYS A 85 5.89 -10.17 4.68
C LYS A 85 6.17 -10.26 3.19
N LEU A 86 6.52 -9.14 2.55
CA LEU A 86 6.73 -9.07 1.10
C LEU A 86 8.08 -8.43 0.69
N PRO A 87 9.22 -8.87 1.25
CA PRO A 87 10.53 -8.26 0.96
C PRO A 87 10.97 -8.38 -0.51
N LEU A 88 10.60 -9.44 -1.23
CA LEU A 88 10.94 -9.61 -2.64
C LEU A 88 10.11 -8.68 -3.53
N VAL A 89 8.82 -8.49 -3.23
CA VAL A 89 8.00 -7.46 -3.88
C VAL A 89 8.55 -6.06 -3.57
N ALA A 90 8.99 -5.82 -2.32
CA ALA A 90 9.62 -4.55 -1.94
C ALA A 90 10.89 -4.28 -2.75
N ALA A 91 11.72 -5.31 -2.99
CA ALA A 91 12.91 -5.19 -3.83
C ALA A 91 12.57 -4.82 -5.28
N ARG A 92 11.54 -5.45 -5.87
CA ARG A 92 11.04 -5.07 -7.21
C ARG A 92 10.54 -3.64 -7.27
N PHE A 93 9.84 -3.20 -6.22
CA PHE A 93 9.36 -1.84 -6.13
C PHE A 93 10.50 -0.82 -6.01
N ALA A 94 11.53 -1.14 -5.20
CA ALA A 94 12.73 -0.32 -5.06
C ALA A 94 13.56 -0.24 -6.35
N ALA A 95 13.56 -1.30 -7.16
CA ALA A 95 14.17 -1.31 -8.49
C ALA A 95 13.36 -0.50 -9.54
N GLY A 96 12.11 -0.14 -9.24
CA GLY A 96 11.20 0.50 -10.18
C GLY A 96 10.59 -0.46 -11.21
N ASP A 97 10.64 -1.77 -10.97
CA ASP A 97 10.05 -2.79 -11.85
C ASP A 97 8.51 -2.79 -11.80
N ILE A 98 7.95 -2.31 -10.68
CA ILE A 98 6.51 -2.21 -10.43
C ILE A 98 6.18 -0.85 -9.84
N ASP A 99 4.99 -0.33 -10.13
CA ASP A 99 4.51 0.91 -9.54
C ASP A 99 3.80 0.70 -8.19
N TYR A 100 3.52 1.82 -7.52
CA TYR A 100 2.83 1.80 -6.23
C TYR A 100 1.37 1.31 -6.32
N ARG A 101 0.74 1.37 -7.50
CA ARG A 101 -0.63 0.83 -7.72
C ARG A 101 -0.61 -0.69 -7.62
N ILE A 102 0.37 -1.36 -8.23
CA ILE A 102 0.57 -2.82 -8.11
C ILE A 102 0.80 -3.20 -6.65
N VAL A 103 1.73 -2.50 -5.98
CA VAL A 103 2.08 -2.76 -4.57
C VAL A 103 0.86 -2.63 -3.65
N ARG A 104 0.09 -1.55 -3.78
CA ARG A 104 -1.12 -1.34 -2.98
C ARG A 104 -2.16 -2.43 -3.21
N MET A 105 -2.34 -2.88 -4.46
CA MET A 105 -3.26 -3.96 -4.76
C MET A 105 -2.81 -5.26 -4.09
N ILE A 106 -1.53 -5.61 -4.21
CA ILE A 106 -0.98 -6.81 -3.56
C ILE A 106 -1.23 -6.78 -2.06
N ILE A 107 -0.80 -5.72 -1.37
CA ILE A 107 -1.00 -5.56 0.08
C ILE A 107 -2.48 -5.65 0.46
N ALA A 108 -3.34 -4.99 -0.34
CA ALA A 108 -4.77 -5.01 -0.11
C ALA A 108 -5.38 -6.40 -0.28
N ARG A 109 -4.86 -7.29 -1.12
CA ARG A 109 -5.44 -8.63 -1.31
C ARG A 109 -4.86 -9.66 -0.36
N THR A 110 -3.59 -9.55 0.02
CA THR A 110 -2.91 -10.55 0.87
C THR A 110 -3.20 -10.41 2.36
N GLY A 111 -3.84 -9.32 2.82
CA GLY A 111 -3.95 -9.04 4.27
C GLY A 111 -4.78 -10.00 5.13
N ILE A 112 -5.37 -11.07 4.58
CA ILE A 112 -6.11 -12.09 5.35
C ILE A 112 -5.63 -13.53 5.10
N VAL A 113 -4.54 -13.71 4.37
CA VAL A 113 -4.02 -15.05 4.05
C VAL A 113 -3.38 -15.71 5.26
N ASP A 114 -3.33 -17.03 5.27
CA ASP A 114 -2.64 -17.80 6.30
C ASP A 114 -1.18 -17.33 6.45
N PRO A 115 -0.68 -17.11 7.68
CA PRO A 115 0.69 -16.70 7.93
C PRO A 115 1.76 -17.57 7.25
N THR A 116 1.49 -18.86 7.05
CA THR A 116 2.43 -19.83 6.47
C THR A 116 2.66 -19.62 4.96
N VAL A 117 1.73 -18.98 4.25
CA VAL A 117 1.82 -18.85 2.78
C VAL A 117 2.53 -17.58 2.31
N TRP A 118 2.86 -16.65 3.22
CA TRP A 118 3.43 -15.35 2.84
C TRP A 118 4.74 -15.45 2.07
N ALA A 119 5.65 -16.35 2.48
CA ALA A 119 6.93 -16.51 1.79
C ALA A 119 6.74 -16.98 0.34
N GLY A 120 5.89 -18.00 0.12
CA GLY A 120 5.56 -18.46 -1.22
C GLY A 120 4.81 -17.42 -2.05
N LEU A 121 3.90 -16.66 -1.43
CA LEU A 121 3.21 -15.56 -2.11
C LEU A 121 4.19 -14.46 -2.53
N ASP A 122 5.12 -14.06 -1.67
CA ASP A 122 6.10 -13.03 -1.99
C ASP A 122 6.96 -13.43 -3.20
N GLU A 123 7.46 -14.68 -3.22
CA GLU A 123 8.21 -15.23 -4.36
C GLU A 123 7.39 -15.19 -5.66
N GLU A 124 6.18 -15.75 -5.65
CA GLU A 124 5.35 -15.87 -6.84
C GLU A 124 4.90 -14.50 -7.39
N LEU A 125 4.57 -13.57 -6.49
CA LEU A 125 4.16 -12.21 -6.83
C LEU A 125 5.35 -11.40 -7.34
N ALA A 126 6.50 -11.42 -6.65
CA ALA A 126 7.71 -10.70 -7.08
C ALA A 126 8.20 -11.15 -8.46
N ALA A 127 8.08 -12.44 -8.77
CA ALA A 127 8.47 -12.99 -10.06
C ALA A 127 7.58 -12.53 -11.24
N ARG A 128 6.34 -12.06 -10.97
CA ARG A 128 5.34 -11.81 -12.02
C ARG A 128 4.78 -10.39 -12.07
N ALA A 129 4.84 -9.65 -10.97
CA ALA A 129 4.16 -8.36 -10.82
C ALA A 129 4.52 -7.34 -11.92
N HIS A 130 5.76 -7.33 -12.41
CA HIS A 130 6.20 -6.47 -13.52
C HIS A 130 5.43 -6.70 -14.83
N LYS A 131 4.87 -7.90 -15.04
CA LYS A 131 4.06 -8.25 -16.22
C LYS A 131 2.64 -7.70 -16.15
N TRP A 132 2.22 -7.17 -15.00
CA TRP A 132 0.85 -6.73 -14.74
C TRP A 132 0.65 -5.22 -14.83
N MET A 133 1.69 -4.46 -15.20
CA MET A 133 1.66 -3.00 -15.29
C MET A 133 0.55 -2.46 -16.20
N ARG A 134 0.16 -3.24 -17.22
CA ARG A 134 -0.88 -2.87 -18.20
C ARG A 134 -2.30 -3.37 -17.83
N LEU A 135 -2.43 -4.14 -16.76
CA LEU A 135 -3.73 -4.68 -16.34
C LEU A 135 -4.59 -3.60 -15.69
N SER A 136 -5.89 -3.64 -16.00
CA SER A 136 -6.89 -2.86 -15.26
C SER A 136 -6.91 -3.27 -13.79
N GLU A 137 -7.48 -2.43 -12.91
CA GLU A 137 -7.57 -2.76 -11.48
C GLU A 137 -8.30 -4.08 -11.22
N ARG A 138 -9.38 -4.35 -11.96
CA ARG A 138 -10.11 -5.61 -11.88
C ARG A 138 -9.24 -6.80 -12.32
N GLN A 139 -8.58 -6.71 -13.47
CA GLN A 139 -7.72 -7.79 -13.96
C GLN A 139 -6.53 -8.05 -13.03
N LEU A 140 -5.97 -6.99 -12.45
CA LEU A 140 -4.90 -7.11 -11.48
C LEU A 140 -5.38 -7.80 -10.20
N ARG A 141 -6.54 -7.39 -9.67
CA ARG A 141 -7.18 -8.03 -8.52
C ARG A 141 -7.38 -9.51 -8.76
N ASP A 142 -8.04 -9.86 -9.86
CA ASP A 142 -8.34 -11.24 -10.25
C ASP A 142 -7.05 -12.07 -10.35
N ARG A 143 -5.96 -11.46 -10.86
CA ARG A 143 -4.66 -12.12 -10.97
C ARG A 143 -4.00 -12.38 -9.62
N VAL A 144 -4.05 -11.42 -8.69
CA VAL A 144 -3.52 -11.61 -7.33
C VAL A 144 -4.35 -12.65 -6.59
N ASP A 145 -5.67 -12.57 -6.69
CA ASP A 145 -6.59 -13.52 -6.06
C ASP A 145 -6.38 -14.96 -6.56
N GLN A 146 -6.04 -15.15 -7.84
CA GLN A 146 -5.70 -16.47 -8.38
C GLN A 146 -4.48 -17.09 -7.67
N TRP A 147 -3.44 -16.30 -7.40
CA TRP A 147 -2.25 -16.79 -6.68
C TRP A 147 -2.55 -17.04 -5.21
N ILE A 148 -3.36 -16.19 -4.58
CA ILE A 148 -3.86 -16.42 -3.23
C ILE A 148 -4.62 -17.74 -3.18
N ALA A 149 -5.60 -17.96 -4.06
CA ALA A 149 -6.41 -19.19 -4.09
C ALA A 149 -5.58 -20.46 -4.32
N THR A 150 -4.45 -20.34 -5.01
CA THR A 150 -3.54 -21.47 -5.28
C THR A 150 -2.77 -21.90 -4.03
N LEU A 151 -2.35 -20.94 -3.19
CA LEU A 151 -1.54 -21.20 -2.00
C LEU A 151 -2.37 -21.30 -0.72
N ASP A 152 -3.44 -20.53 -0.63
CA ASP A 152 -4.41 -20.48 0.46
C ASP A 152 -5.84 -20.37 -0.11
N PRO A 153 -6.52 -21.51 -0.32
CA PRO A 153 -7.91 -21.53 -0.81
C PRO A 153 -8.89 -20.77 0.10
N ASN A 154 -8.59 -20.60 1.39
CA ASN A 154 -9.43 -19.89 2.35
C ASN A 154 -9.08 -18.40 2.46
N GLY A 155 -7.92 -17.98 1.96
CA GLY A 155 -7.43 -16.60 1.99
C GLY A 155 -8.07 -15.67 0.94
N VAL A 156 -8.94 -16.19 0.07
CA VAL A 156 -9.62 -15.40 -0.95
C VAL A 156 -10.65 -14.48 -0.30
N ARG A 157 -10.43 -13.17 -0.41
CA ARG A 157 -11.41 -12.17 0.02
C ARG A 157 -12.69 -12.29 -0.82
N VAL A 158 -13.77 -12.73 -0.19
CA VAL A 158 -15.11 -12.66 -0.78
C VAL A 158 -15.47 -11.19 -0.99
N ASN A 159 -15.57 -10.78 -2.26
CA ASN A 159 -16.12 -9.46 -2.56
C ASN A 159 -17.59 -9.47 -2.10
N ARG A 160 -17.92 -8.62 -1.12
CA ARG A 160 -19.33 -8.28 -0.89
C ARG A 160 -19.84 -7.67 -2.20
N PRO A 161 -20.95 -8.16 -2.79
CA PRO A 161 -21.50 -7.50 -3.97
C PRO A 161 -21.71 -6.02 -3.64
N GLU A 162 -21.28 -5.14 -4.54
CA GLU A 162 -21.58 -3.72 -4.46
C GLU A 162 -23.11 -3.60 -4.49
N PHE A 163 -23.71 -3.29 -3.34
CA PHE A 163 -25.07 -2.80 -3.34
C PHE A 163 -25.02 -1.43 -4.00
N ASP A 164 -25.67 -1.30 -5.16
CA ASP A 164 -25.89 -0.07 -5.88
C ASP A 164 -26.54 0.94 -4.92
N ALA A 165 -25.73 1.80 -4.32
CA ALA A 165 -26.18 2.75 -3.30
C ALA A 165 -26.79 3.99 -3.96
N HIS A 166 -27.91 3.79 -4.67
CA HIS A 166 -28.91 4.83 -4.85
C HIS A 166 -29.97 4.72 -3.75
N VAL A 167 -29.54 4.91 -2.49
CA VAL A 167 -30.48 5.19 -1.39
C VAL A 167 -30.34 6.67 -1.07
N VAL A 168 -31.25 7.46 -1.62
CA VAL A 168 -31.45 8.84 -1.19
C VAL A 168 -32.02 8.79 0.23
N MET A 169 -31.17 8.96 1.23
CA MET A 169 -31.61 9.19 2.61
C MET A 169 -32.21 10.60 2.67
N GLY A 170 -33.51 10.69 2.42
CA GLY A 170 -34.28 11.90 2.67
C GLY A 170 -34.25 12.23 4.16
N VAL A 171 -33.44 13.20 4.55
CA VAL A 171 -33.52 13.80 5.88
C VAL A 171 -34.76 14.69 5.90
N GLN A 172 -35.85 14.20 6.49
CA GLN A 172 -36.94 15.08 6.89
C GLN A 172 -36.49 15.86 8.13
N PRO A 173 -36.46 17.21 8.10
CA PRO A 173 -36.22 17.98 9.30
C PRO A 173 -37.46 17.89 10.21
N LEU A 174 -37.27 17.32 11.41
CA LEU A 174 -38.19 17.48 12.52
C LEU A 174 -38.16 18.95 12.96
N ILE A 175 -39.09 19.74 12.44
CA ILE A 175 -39.40 21.07 12.99
C ILE A 175 -40.12 20.82 14.31
N GLY A 176 -39.37 20.94 15.41
CA GLY A 176 -39.89 20.95 16.76
C GLY A 176 -40.69 22.22 17.01
N LEU A 177 -41.96 22.03 17.31
CA LEU A 177 -42.86 23.02 17.91
C LEU A 177 -42.34 23.35 19.32
N CYS A 178 -41.96 24.61 19.56
CA CYS A 178 -41.89 25.19 20.90
C CYS A 178 -42.12 26.70 20.82
N LEU A 179 -43.35 27.08 21.18
CA LEU A 179 -43.89 28.40 21.53
C LEU A 179 -43.88 29.50 20.45
#